data_AF-A0A0S4M509-F1
#
_entry.id   AF-A0A0S4M509-F1
#
_cell.length_a   1.000
_cell.length_b   1.000
_cell.length_c   1.000
_cell.angle_alpha   90.00
_cell.angle_beta   90.00
_cell.angle_gamma   90.00
#
_symmetry.space_group_name_H-M   'P 1'
#
loop_
_entity.id
_entity.type
_entity.pdbx_description
1 polymer ?
#
loop_
_entity_poly.entity_id
_entity_poly.type
_entity_poly.pdbx_seq_one_letter_code
_entity_poly.pdbx_strand_id
1 'polypeptide(L)'
;MLNGERFFFNPHTLVEISLGAVFGSGCKESIAYLIQIPQKDAINAAIIVNRKIAPQYHTQYECNFESNCGIVSCVDYDEFFCSNYESFNGCNLLKFREVILFRKKVDKLINEFNDIFLKDFPFLKNIPFSKKDDCIYSAHPIYQVVHTEKTEDVMSAYRAKKDQISTLPMLPQFVDTESSLQEDILYYRDPLYFLHLSSNPRYENFIYTLLDRAYSFIGSIVSSITSLEEYLSIEGMLYYLPKALLLQIKHYNGTLINLITIRKSVDINCPTVCPKQLAVISISIIVCLRNYIRFVFSLKEIVMLFLDYSNFVSLEDIMVAFEQLVSNPRLEEKYRLIYKTEIVNISSFLRENYSDLVIKKRMKIDYFIGKLNVSNEEMESFLTTTKDDLDKNDLISFFAKSIIKSVKDLMCEIEKIESSLENLPKVDLSQRLSRIKIISSVISSMFKTK
;
A
#
# COMPACT_ATOMS: atom_id res chain seq x y z
N MET A 1 26.27 -4.02 -32.48
CA MET A 1 25.13 -4.55 -33.24
C MET A 1 24.28 -5.36 -32.28
N LEU A 2 23.13 -4.84 -31.87
CA LEU A 2 22.15 -5.57 -31.07
C LEU A 2 21.41 -6.49 -32.05
N ASN A 3 21.55 -7.80 -31.87
CA ASN A 3 20.84 -8.78 -32.69
C ASN A 3 19.33 -8.51 -32.57
N GLY A 4 18.71 -8.31 -33.73
CA GLY A 4 17.28 -8.06 -33.88
C GLY A 4 16.46 -9.30 -33.57
N GLU A 5 16.41 -9.71 -32.31
CA GLU A 5 15.29 -10.49 -31.83
C GLU A 5 14.04 -9.65 -32.05
N ARG A 6 13.22 -10.06 -33.02
CA ARG A 6 11.87 -9.55 -33.18
C ARG A 6 11.10 -9.91 -31.93
N PHE A 7 11.12 -9.03 -30.93
CA PHE A 7 10.19 -9.08 -29.82
C PHE A 7 8.79 -9.05 -30.43
N PHE A 8 8.13 -10.21 -30.48
CA PHE A 8 6.70 -10.28 -30.75
C PHE A 8 6.03 -9.54 -29.60
N PHE A 9 5.71 -8.27 -29.84
CA PHE A 9 4.88 -7.47 -28.94
C PHE A 9 3.52 -8.14 -28.90
N ASN A 10 3.29 -8.93 -27.86
CA ASN A 10 1.95 -9.37 -27.54
C ASN A 10 1.31 -8.20 -26.79
N PRO A 11 0.41 -7.42 -27.43
CA PRO A 11 -0.15 -6.24 -26.79
C PRO A 11 -0.88 -6.67 -25.52
N HIS A 12 -0.70 -5.90 -24.45
CA HIS A 12 -1.38 -6.16 -23.19
C HIS A 12 -2.91 -6.06 -23.37
N THR A 13 -3.65 -6.93 -22.69
CA THR A 13 -5.12 -6.83 -22.70
C THR A 13 -5.58 -5.58 -21.92
N LEU A 14 -6.81 -5.11 -22.17
CA LEU A 14 -7.34 -3.96 -21.42
C LEU A 14 -7.37 -4.20 -19.91
N VAL A 15 -7.62 -5.45 -19.49
CA VAL A 15 -7.61 -5.86 -18.08
C VAL A 15 -6.18 -5.74 -17.51
N GLU A 16 -5.18 -6.22 -18.23
CA GLU A 16 -3.77 -6.11 -17.84
C GLU A 16 -3.33 -4.65 -17.70
N ILE A 17 -3.70 -3.81 -18.67
CA ILE A 17 -3.39 -2.37 -18.65
C ILE A 17 -4.10 -1.69 -17.46
N SER A 18 -5.35 -2.05 -17.18
CA SER A 18 -6.12 -1.47 -16.08
C SER A 18 -5.55 -1.86 -14.71
N LEU A 19 -5.24 -3.14 -14.50
CA LEU A 19 -4.60 -3.62 -13.28
C LEU A 19 -3.21 -3.01 -13.12
N GLY A 20 -2.44 -2.94 -14.20
CA GLY A 20 -1.13 -2.30 -14.21
C GLY A 20 -1.19 -0.82 -13.88
N ALA A 21 -2.21 -0.09 -14.36
CA ALA A 21 -2.41 1.32 -14.04
C ALA A 21 -2.80 1.54 -12.57
N VAL A 22 -3.66 0.70 -12.00
CA VAL A 22 -4.12 0.81 -10.60
C VAL A 22 -3.01 0.47 -9.61
N PHE A 23 -2.29 -0.63 -9.84
CA PHE A 23 -1.28 -1.14 -8.90
C PHE A 23 0.15 -0.76 -9.29
N GLY A 24 0.31 0.00 -10.38
CA GLY A 24 1.60 0.40 -10.94
C GLY A 24 2.36 -0.71 -11.67
N SER A 25 1.87 -1.95 -11.73
CA SER A 25 2.63 -3.06 -12.32
C SER A 25 2.77 -2.97 -13.84
N GLY A 26 3.93 -3.34 -14.37
CA GLY A 26 4.21 -3.34 -15.80
C GLY A 26 5.01 -4.55 -16.30
N CYS A 27 5.59 -5.38 -15.42
CA CYS A 27 6.25 -6.59 -15.86
C CYS A 27 5.24 -7.73 -16.02
N LYS A 28 5.43 -8.53 -17.08
CA LYS A 28 4.51 -9.61 -17.44
C LYS A 28 4.26 -10.61 -16.30
N GLU A 29 5.30 -10.94 -15.54
CA GLU A 29 5.20 -11.87 -14.41
C GLU A 29 4.32 -11.30 -13.29
N SER A 30 4.50 -10.02 -12.95
CA SER A 30 3.69 -9.34 -11.93
C SER A 30 2.22 -9.22 -12.36
N ILE A 31 1.98 -8.84 -13.63
CA ILE A 31 0.64 -8.77 -14.21
C ILE A 31 -0.06 -10.13 -14.16
N ALA A 32 0.66 -11.23 -14.43
CA ALA A 32 0.09 -12.57 -14.38
C ALA A 32 -0.48 -12.92 -12.99
N TYR A 33 0.12 -12.43 -11.91
CA TYR A 33 -0.43 -12.58 -10.56
C TYR A 33 -1.61 -11.65 -10.29
N LEU A 34 -1.59 -10.41 -10.79
CA LEU A 34 -2.71 -9.48 -10.61
C LEU A 34 -4.01 -9.96 -11.27
N ILE A 35 -3.92 -10.63 -12.43
CA ILE A 35 -5.09 -11.20 -13.12
C ILE A 35 -5.76 -12.31 -12.29
N GLN A 36 -5.02 -12.96 -11.39
CA GLN A 36 -5.58 -13.99 -10.50
C GLN A 36 -6.44 -13.41 -9.37
N ILE A 37 -6.42 -12.09 -9.16
CA ILE A 37 -7.27 -11.44 -8.16
C ILE A 37 -8.71 -11.41 -8.70
N PRO A 38 -9.70 -11.94 -7.95
CA PRO A 38 -11.10 -11.85 -8.35
C PRO A 38 -11.50 -10.39 -8.62
N GLN A 39 -12.28 -10.15 -9.67
CA GLN A 39 -12.62 -8.79 -10.11
C GLN A 39 -13.25 -7.95 -8.98
N LYS A 40 -14.10 -8.56 -8.16
CA LYS A 40 -14.69 -7.92 -6.97
C LYS A 40 -13.59 -7.41 -6.01
N ASP A 41 -12.61 -8.25 -5.73
CA ASP A 41 -11.51 -7.94 -4.82
C ASP A 41 -10.56 -6.91 -5.42
N ALA A 42 -10.33 -6.94 -6.74
CA ALA A 42 -9.54 -5.92 -7.44
C ALA A 42 -10.20 -4.54 -7.43
N ILE A 43 -11.52 -4.46 -7.60
CA ILE A 43 -12.29 -3.20 -7.48
C ILE A 43 -12.18 -2.66 -6.04
N ASN A 44 -12.37 -3.56 -5.08
CA ASN A 44 -12.28 -3.27 -3.65
C ASN A 44 -10.89 -2.71 -3.29
N ALA A 45 -9.84 -3.37 -3.76
CA ALA A 45 -8.46 -2.94 -3.64
C ALA A 45 -8.23 -1.53 -4.19
N ALA A 46 -8.72 -1.28 -5.40
CA ALA A 46 -8.56 0.00 -6.08
C ALA A 46 -9.22 1.14 -5.29
N ILE A 47 -10.38 0.89 -4.69
CA ILE A 47 -11.07 1.88 -3.85
C ILE A 47 -10.22 2.19 -2.60
N ILE A 48 -9.67 1.17 -1.93
CA ILE A 48 -8.84 1.34 -0.73
C ILE A 48 -7.58 2.15 -1.06
N VAL A 49 -6.86 1.77 -2.13
CA VAL A 49 -5.64 2.47 -2.59
C VAL A 49 -5.92 3.92 -2.97
N ASN A 50 -7.00 4.18 -3.71
CA ASN A 50 -7.34 5.54 -4.16
C ASN A 50 -7.77 6.46 -3.03
N ARG A 51 -8.49 5.94 -2.04
CA ARG A 51 -8.94 6.74 -0.92
C ARG A 51 -7.79 7.09 0.04
N LYS A 52 -6.69 6.33 0.02
CA LYS A 52 -5.58 6.43 1.00
C LYS A 52 -6.09 6.47 2.45
N ILE A 53 -7.26 5.89 2.69
CA ILE A 53 -7.87 5.88 4.01
C ILE A 53 -7.05 4.91 4.84
N ALA A 54 -6.51 5.41 5.96
CA ALA A 54 -5.91 4.56 6.95
C ALA A 54 -6.94 3.47 7.34
N PRO A 55 -6.54 2.20 7.41
CA PRO A 55 -7.42 1.11 7.77
C PRO A 55 -8.17 1.47 9.06
N GLN A 56 -9.50 1.43 9.00
CA GLN A 56 -10.34 1.63 10.17
C GLN A 56 -10.68 0.26 10.74
N TYR A 57 -10.76 0.18 12.06
CA TYR A 57 -11.32 -1.02 12.69
C TYR A 57 -12.78 -1.15 12.28
N HIS A 58 -13.14 -2.34 11.85
CA HIS A 58 -14.48 -2.67 11.40
C HIS A 58 -15.13 -3.63 12.39
N THR A 59 -16.46 -3.65 12.35
CA THR A 59 -17.23 -4.68 13.04
C THR A 59 -17.30 -5.94 12.17
N GLN A 60 -17.52 -7.10 12.78
CA GLN A 60 -17.72 -8.36 12.03
C GLN A 60 -18.93 -8.35 11.06
N TYR A 61 -19.80 -7.34 11.12
CA TYR A 61 -21.01 -7.20 10.29
C TYR A 61 -20.88 -6.15 9.18
N GLU A 62 -19.73 -5.50 9.07
CA GLU A 62 -19.45 -4.51 8.04
C GLU A 62 -18.76 -5.13 6.84
N CYS A 63 -19.14 -4.65 5.66
CA CYS A 63 -18.28 -4.76 4.49
C CYS A 63 -17.28 -3.60 4.51
N ASN A 64 -16.03 -3.86 4.10
CA ASN A 64 -14.90 -2.91 4.10
C ASN A 64 -15.15 -1.54 3.40
N PHE A 65 -16.31 -1.32 2.76
CA PHE A 65 -16.63 -0.13 1.97
C PHE A 65 -17.69 0.79 2.59
N GLU A 66 -18.45 0.32 3.58
CA GLU A 66 -19.63 1.04 4.08
C GLU A 66 -19.35 1.83 5.37
N SER A 67 -18.21 1.60 6.03
CA SER A 67 -17.85 2.32 7.24
C SER A 67 -17.17 3.65 6.91
N ASN A 68 -17.80 4.75 7.34
CA ASN A 68 -17.20 6.10 7.34
C ASN A 68 -16.76 6.52 8.75
N CYS A 69 -16.92 5.65 9.75
CA CYS A 69 -16.72 5.98 11.15
C CYS A 69 -15.55 5.18 11.71
N GLY A 70 -14.41 5.84 11.94
CA GLY A 70 -13.28 5.24 12.63
C GLY A 70 -13.33 5.51 14.13
N ILE A 71 -13.03 4.49 14.95
CA ILE A 71 -12.62 4.71 16.34
C ILE A 71 -11.23 5.34 16.35
N VAL A 72 -11.09 6.48 17.03
CA VAL A 72 -9.76 6.97 17.45
C VAL A 72 -9.36 6.20 18.70
N SER A 73 -8.44 5.26 18.55
CA SER A 73 -7.93 4.45 19.66
C SER A 73 -6.97 5.24 20.54
N CYS A 74 -6.97 4.98 21.85
CA CYS A 74 -5.92 5.48 22.76
C CYS A 74 -4.76 4.49 22.93
N VAL A 75 -4.87 3.29 22.34
CA VAL A 75 -3.87 2.23 22.41
C VAL A 75 -3.22 2.05 21.04
N ASP A 76 -1.89 1.91 21.04
CA ASP A 76 -1.16 1.42 19.88
C ASP A 76 -1.48 -0.07 19.69
N TYR A 77 -2.49 -0.31 18.87
CA TYR A 77 -2.91 -1.67 18.56
C TYR A 77 -1.82 -2.46 17.85
N ASP A 78 -0.94 -1.83 17.07
CA ASP A 78 0.13 -2.54 16.36
C ASP A 78 1.08 -3.22 17.35
N GLU A 79 1.49 -2.48 18.39
CA GLU A 79 2.31 -3.01 19.48
C GLU A 79 1.55 -4.08 20.28
N PHE A 80 0.28 -3.83 20.57
CA PHE A 80 -0.57 -4.75 21.29
C PHE A 80 -0.70 -6.11 20.60
N PHE A 81 -1.06 -6.11 19.32
CA PHE A 81 -1.22 -7.33 18.52
C PHE A 81 0.10 -8.08 18.36
N CYS A 82 1.19 -7.36 18.12
CA CYS A 82 2.52 -7.97 18.03
C CYS A 82 2.90 -8.76 19.30
N SER A 83 2.47 -8.28 20.46
CA SER A 83 2.84 -8.84 21.76
C SER A 83 1.84 -9.87 22.29
N ASN A 84 0.58 -9.81 21.82
CA ASN A 84 -0.51 -10.59 22.41
C ASN A 84 -1.29 -11.44 21.39
N TYR A 85 -0.77 -11.66 20.17
CA TYR A 85 -1.49 -12.43 19.14
C TYR A 85 -1.92 -13.82 19.63
N GLU A 86 -1.17 -14.47 20.53
CA GLU A 86 -1.50 -15.77 21.12
C GLU A 86 -2.75 -15.75 22.01
N SER A 87 -3.17 -14.58 22.49
CA SER A 87 -4.37 -14.41 23.31
C SER A 87 -5.66 -14.42 22.47
N PHE A 88 -5.56 -14.33 21.15
CA PHE A 88 -6.73 -14.38 20.27
C PHE A 88 -7.14 -15.85 20.05
N ASN A 89 -7.93 -16.38 20.98
CA ASN A 89 -8.55 -17.69 20.87
C ASN A 89 -9.70 -17.64 19.83
N GLY A 90 -9.36 -17.62 18.53
CA GLY A 90 -10.32 -17.52 17.44
C GLY A 90 -9.82 -18.12 16.11
N CYS A 91 -10.77 -18.48 15.25
CA CYS A 91 -10.48 -18.90 13.87
C CYS A 91 -9.72 -17.79 13.13
N ASN A 92 -8.64 -18.15 12.44
CA ASN A 92 -7.66 -17.27 11.75
C ASN A 92 -6.40 -16.87 12.54
N LEU A 93 -6.11 -17.42 13.73
CA LEU A 93 -4.83 -17.16 14.42
C LEU A 93 -3.60 -17.40 13.52
N LEU A 94 -3.59 -18.49 12.75
CA LEU A 94 -2.48 -18.82 11.83
C LEU A 94 -2.33 -17.75 10.74
N LYS A 95 -3.44 -17.41 10.07
CA LYS A 95 -3.49 -16.37 9.04
C LYS A 95 -3.04 -15.02 9.58
N PHE A 96 -3.54 -14.65 10.76
CA PHE A 96 -3.16 -13.42 11.45
C PHE A 96 -1.67 -13.39 11.76
N ARG A 97 -1.14 -14.45 12.38
CA ARG A 97 0.30 -14.61 12.68
C ARG A 97 1.16 -14.47 11.43
N GLU A 98 0.81 -15.17 10.36
CA GLU A 98 1.54 -15.10 9.09
C GLU A 98 1.51 -13.70 8.49
N VAL A 99 0.38 -13.00 8.56
CA VAL A 99 0.26 -11.59 8.16
C VAL A 99 1.17 -10.70 9.00
N ILE A 100 1.23 -10.86 10.33
CA ILE A 100 2.13 -10.09 11.19
C ILE A 100 3.59 -10.33 10.77
N LEU A 101 3.97 -11.58 10.58
CA LEU A 101 5.33 -11.95 10.19
C LEU A 101 5.69 -11.37 8.83
N PHE A 102 4.77 -11.44 7.86
CA PHE A 102 4.96 -10.86 6.54
C PHE A 102 5.04 -9.34 6.59
N ARG A 103 4.17 -8.66 7.35
CA ARG A 103 4.23 -7.21 7.58
C ARG A 103 5.60 -6.79 8.09
N LYS A 104 6.12 -7.46 9.12
CA LYS A 104 7.48 -7.21 9.65
C LYS A 104 8.57 -7.40 8.59
N LYS A 105 8.41 -8.37 7.68
CA LYS A 105 9.34 -8.57 6.56
C LYS A 105 9.27 -7.43 5.55
N VAL A 106 8.07 -6.96 5.20
CA VAL A 106 7.89 -5.81 4.31
C VAL A 106 8.48 -4.53 4.95
N ASP A 107 8.23 -4.30 6.24
CA ASP A 107 8.83 -3.18 6.98
C ASP A 107 10.36 -3.26 6.98
N LYS A 108 10.92 -4.44 7.25
CA LYS A 108 12.37 -4.67 7.17
C LYS A 108 12.90 -4.36 5.78
N LEU A 109 12.23 -4.83 4.73
CA LEU A 109 12.62 -4.60 3.34
C LEU A 109 12.63 -3.10 3.00
N ILE A 110 11.60 -2.34 3.43
CA ILE A 110 11.52 -0.89 3.23
C ILE A 110 12.63 -0.17 4.00
N ASN A 111 12.86 -0.55 5.26
CA ASN A 111 13.90 0.08 6.08
C ASN A 111 15.30 -0.20 5.53
N GLU A 112 15.58 -1.43 5.12
CA GLU A 112 16.83 -1.79 4.47
C GLU A 112 17.02 -1.04 3.16
N PHE A 113 15.95 -0.85 2.38
CA PHE A 113 16.02 0.01 1.19
C PHE A 113 16.38 1.46 1.53
N ASN A 114 15.76 2.02 2.57
CA ASN A 114 16.06 3.38 3.02
C ASN A 114 17.51 3.50 3.49
N ASP A 115 18.01 2.52 4.24
CA ASP A 115 19.36 2.49 4.76
C ASP A 115 20.43 2.31 3.66
N ILE A 116 20.14 1.47 2.66
CA ILE A 116 21.05 1.18 1.55
C ILE A 116 21.03 2.29 0.50
N PHE A 117 19.84 2.74 0.08
CA PHE A 117 19.71 3.70 -1.02
C PHE A 117 19.54 5.12 -0.54
N LEU A 118 18.57 5.43 0.34
CA LEU A 118 18.25 6.82 0.65
C LEU A 118 19.28 7.50 1.55
N LYS A 119 20.02 6.73 2.34
CA LYS A 119 21.13 7.26 3.13
C LYS A 119 22.28 7.74 2.24
N ASP A 120 22.65 6.94 1.25
CA ASP A 120 23.74 7.26 0.32
C ASP A 120 23.28 8.21 -0.79
N PHE A 121 21.97 8.20 -1.09
CA PHE A 121 21.33 8.98 -2.15
C PHE A 121 20.11 9.75 -1.61
N PRO A 122 20.30 10.70 -0.68
CA PRO A 122 19.19 11.41 -0.01
C PRO A 122 18.31 12.20 -0.98
N PHE A 123 18.86 12.58 -2.13
CA PHE A 123 18.13 13.23 -3.21
C PHE A 123 16.96 12.36 -3.74
N LEU A 124 17.03 11.02 -3.61
CA LEU A 124 15.95 10.12 -4.01
C LEU A 124 14.71 10.20 -3.11
N LYS A 125 14.83 10.75 -1.90
CA LYS A 125 13.73 10.83 -0.93
C LYS A 125 12.63 11.81 -1.35
N ASN A 126 13.00 12.86 -2.10
CA ASN A 126 12.13 13.98 -2.43
C ASN A 126 11.76 13.98 -3.92
N ILE A 127 11.37 12.85 -4.49
CA ILE A 127 10.84 12.82 -5.86
C ILE A 127 9.34 13.17 -5.79
N PRO A 128 8.87 14.31 -6.35
CA PRO A 128 9.57 15.23 -7.24
C PRO A 128 10.36 16.34 -6.51
N PHE A 129 11.55 16.64 -7.03
CA PHE A 129 12.44 17.67 -6.51
C PHE A 129 11.71 19.00 -6.50
N SER A 130 11.61 19.64 -5.33
CA SER A 130 10.78 20.84 -5.18
C SER A 130 11.27 21.95 -6.11
N LYS A 131 10.34 22.64 -6.79
CA LYS A 131 10.62 23.76 -7.72
C LYS A 131 11.31 24.99 -7.08
N LYS A 132 11.57 24.97 -5.77
CA LYS A 132 12.02 26.14 -5.00
C LYS A 132 13.52 26.23 -4.77
N ASP A 133 14.30 25.26 -5.23
CA ASP A 133 15.74 25.43 -5.19
C ASP A 133 16.14 26.34 -6.34
N ASP A 134 16.46 27.61 -6.03
CA ASP A 134 17.20 28.56 -6.86
C ASP A 134 18.63 28.04 -7.10
N CYS A 135 18.73 26.80 -7.56
CA CYS A 135 19.97 26.14 -7.84
C CYS A 135 20.46 26.62 -9.21
N ILE A 136 21.74 26.98 -9.29
CA ILE A 136 22.41 27.38 -10.54
C ILE A 136 22.22 26.32 -11.64
N TYR A 137 22.04 25.04 -11.26
CA TYR A 137 21.80 23.94 -12.20
C TYR A 137 20.39 23.92 -12.81
N SER A 138 19.40 24.65 -12.25
CA SER A 138 18.02 24.67 -12.75
C SER A 138 17.90 25.15 -14.20
N ALA A 139 18.83 25.99 -14.67
CA ALA A 139 18.92 26.42 -16.05
C ALA A 139 19.52 25.36 -17.00
N HIS A 140 20.23 24.35 -16.46
CA HIS A 140 20.91 23.35 -17.27
C HIS A 140 19.90 22.39 -17.93
N PRO A 141 19.95 22.16 -19.25
CA PRO A 141 18.93 21.40 -19.94
C PRO A 141 18.87 19.94 -19.49
N ILE A 142 20.00 19.34 -19.11
CA ILE A 142 20.02 17.97 -18.57
C ILE A 142 19.46 17.92 -17.15
N TYR A 143 19.74 18.93 -16.33
CA TYR A 143 19.15 19.00 -15.00
C TYR A 143 17.62 19.07 -15.12
N GLN A 144 17.10 19.90 -16.03
CA GLN A 144 15.67 19.97 -16.31
C GLN A 144 15.07 18.62 -16.77
N VAL A 145 15.83 17.82 -17.52
CA VAL A 145 15.43 16.45 -17.92
C VAL A 145 15.43 15.50 -16.72
N VAL A 146 16.49 15.51 -15.91
CA VAL A 146 16.68 14.58 -14.79
C VAL A 146 15.73 14.89 -13.65
N HIS A 147 15.31 16.14 -13.50
CA HIS A 147 14.47 16.64 -12.40
C HIS A 147 13.03 16.91 -12.83
N THR A 148 12.57 16.36 -13.96
CA THR A 148 11.14 16.42 -14.31
C THR A 148 10.29 15.75 -13.22
N GLU A 149 9.11 16.32 -12.94
CA GLU A 149 8.22 15.83 -11.89
C GLU A 149 7.72 14.41 -12.15
N LYS A 150 7.37 14.11 -13.41
CA LYS A 150 6.87 12.80 -13.82
C LYS A 150 8.00 11.93 -14.36
N THR A 151 8.02 10.66 -13.95
CA THR A 151 9.05 9.67 -14.36
C THR A 151 8.87 9.26 -15.81
N GLU A 152 7.62 9.08 -16.24
CA GLU A 152 7.26 8.74 -17.62
C GLU A 152 7.72 9.81 -18.61
N ASP A 153 7.86 11.05 -18.13
CA ASP A 153 8.22 12.21 -18.94
C ASP A 153 9.74 12.40 -19.08
N VAL A 154 10.60 11.71 -18.32
CA VAL A 154 12.07 11.93 -18.38
C VAL A 154 12.61 11.66 -19.79
N MET A 155 12.20 10.55 -20.41
CA MET A 155 12.64 10.21 -21.78
C MET A 155 12.04 11.16 -22.82
N SER A 156 10.79 11.58 -22.63
CA SER A 156 10.11 12.56 -23.50
C SER A 156 10.76 13.95 -23.41
N ALA A 157 11.10 14.39 -22.19
CA ALA A 157 11.82 15.63 -21.92
C ALA A 157 13.23 15.60 -22.52
N TYR A 158 13.93 14.46 -22.41
CA TYR A 158 15.21 14.28 -23.09
C TYR A 158 15.08 14.43 -24.61
N ARG A 159 14.08 13.78 -25.22
CA ARG A 159 13.83 13.90 -26.67
C ARG A 159 13.53 15.34 -27.07
N ALA A 160 12.71 16.05 -26.29
CA ALA A 160 12.37 17.45 -26.54
C ALA A 160 13.58 18.40 -26.43
N LYS A 161 14.54 18.09 -25.55
CA LYS A 161 15.75 18.90 -25.34
C LYS A 161 16.99 18.34 -26.04
N LYS A 162 16.85 17.29 -26.85
CA LYS A 162 17.96 16.54 -27.43
C LYS A 162 18.93 17.41 -28.23
N ASP A 163 18.40 18.35 -29.01
CA ASP A 163 19.22 19.22 -29.84
C ASP A 163 19.98 20.24 -28.98
N GLN A 164 19.32 20.83 -27.99
CA GLN A 164 19.94 21.72 -26.99
C GLN A 164 21.03 21.00 -26.17
N ILE A 165 20.80 19.74 -25.78
CA ILE A 165 21.79 18.92 -25.08
C ILE A 165 22.98 18.59 -25.99
N SER A 166 22.71 18.38 -27.29
CA SER A 166 23.76 18.07 -28.27
C SER A 166 24.69 19.25 -28.55
N THR A 167 24.24 20.49 -28.32
CA THR A 167 25.05 21.71 -28.48
C THR A 167 25.94 22.03 -27.29
N LEU A 168 25.69 21.46 -26.10
CA LEU A 168 26.57 21.64 -24.93
C LEU A 168 28.00 21.17 -25.27
N PRO A 169 29.09 21.73 -24.74
CA PRO A 169 30.44 21.20 -24.94
C PRO A 169 30.59 19.76 -24.42
N MET A 170 31.68 19.06 -24.78
CA MET A 170 32.12 17.90 -24.00
C MET A 170 33.03 18.42 -22.87
N LEU A 171 32.93 17.83 -21.69
CA LEU A 171 33.78 18.21 -20.55
C LEU A 171 35.27 18.11 -20.94
N PRO A 172 36.12 19.09 -20.61
CA PRO A 172 37.55 18.94 -20.77
C PRO A 172 38.05 17.71 -20.00
N GLN A 173 38.89 16.87 -20.62
CA GLN A 173 39.36 15.62 -20.02
C GLN A 173 40.21 15.81 -18.75
N PHE A 174 40.69 17.02 -18.49
CA PHE A 174 41.56 17.35 -17.36
C PHE A 174 41.22 18.75 -16.84
N VAL A 175 40.48 18.83 -15.73
CA VAL A 175 40.29 20.07 -14.99
C VAL A 175 40.93 19.86 -13.62
N ASP A 176 42.22 20.20 -13.52
CA ASP A 176 43.02 19.99 -12.30
C ASP A 176 42.80 21.08 -11.23
N THR A 177 41.82 21.98 -11.40
CA THR A 177 41.59 23.11 -10.47
C THR A 177 40.16 23.16 -9.96
N GLU A 178 39.99 23.00 -8.64
CA GLU A 178 38.69 23.05 -7.94
C GLU A 178 37.93 24.38 -8.13
N SER A 179 38.60 25.45 -8.58
CA SER A 179 38.00 26.78 -8.74
C SER A 179 37.25 27.01 -10.06
N SER A 180 37.39 26.17 -11.10
CA SER A 180 36.61 26.29 -12.35
C SER A 180 35.37 25.39 -12.41
N LEU A 181 35.20 24.50 -11.42
CA LEU A 181 34.17 23.45 -11.45
C LEU A 181 32.74 23.99 -11.65
N GLN A 182 32.40 25.17 -11.13
CA GLN A 182 31.03 25.69 -11.25
C GLN A 182 30.65 26.09 -12.69
N GLU A 183 31.59 26.65 -13.46
CA GLU A 183 31.35 26.97 -14.86
C GLU A 183 31.43 25.70 -15.74
N ASP A 184 32.33 24.77 -15.40
CA ASP A 184 32.51 23.52 -16.14
C ASP A 184 31.31 22.56 -16.04
N ILE A 185 30.58 22.59 -14.91
CA ILE A 185 29.37 21.79 -14.71
C ILE A 185 28.24 22.18 -15.68
N LEU A 186 28.20 23.44 -16.15
CA LEU A 186 27.21 23.89 -17.14
C LEU A 186 27.37 23.22 -18.51
N TYR A 187 28.45 22.44 -18.70
CA TYR A 187 28.78 21.79 -19.95
C TYR A 187 28.73 20.27 -19.88
N TYR A 188 28.36 19.69 -18.72
CA TYR A 188 28.38 18.24 -18.55
C TYR A 188 27.18 17.57 -19.23
N ARG A 189 27.45 16.51 -20.02
CA ARG A 189 26.44 15.86 -20.87
C ARG A 189 25.83 14.57 -20.30
N ASP A 190 26.40 13.97 -19.25
CA ASP A 190 25.88 12.70 -18.71
C ASP A 190 24.81 12.95 -17.62
N PRO A 191 23.56 12.52 -17.85
CA PRO A 191 22.44 12.74 -16.92
C PRO A 191 22.65 12.21 -15.51
N LEU A 192 23.43 11.15 -15.31
CA LEU A 192 23.61 10.58 -13.97
C LEU A 192 24.41 11.52 -13.03
N TYR A 193 25.18 12.46 -13.58
CA TYR A 193 25.87 13.47 -12.77
C TYR A 193 24.90 14.42 -12.09
N PHE A 194 23.83 14.81 -12.78
CA PHE A 194 22.79 15.67 -12.21
C PHE A 194 21.89 14.94 -11.20
N LEU A 195 22.09 13.63 -11.03
CA LEU A 195 21.49 12.85 -9.97
C LEU A 195 22.27 13.01 -8.65
N HIS A 196 23.60 13.15 -8.72
CA HIS A 196 24.51 13.19 -7.57
C HIS A 196 25.13 14.59 -7.41
N LEU A 197 24.34 15.57 -6.96
CA LEU A 197 24.81 16.94 -6.71
C LEU A 197 25.62 17.11 -5.42
N SER A 198 25.87 16.04 -4.65
CA SER A 198 26.73 16.14 -3.46
C SER A 198 28.17 16.42 -3.87
N SER A 199 28.86 17.19 -3.04
CA SER A 199 30.18 17.78 -3.23
C SER A 199 31.37 16.79 -3.35
N ASN A 200 31.14 15.52 -3.71
CA ASN A 200 32.19 14.54 -3.88
C ASN A 200 32.41 14.22 -5.38
N PRO A 201 33.56 14.60 -5.97
CA PRO A 201 33.74 14.64 -7.42
C PRO A 201 33.90 13.28 -8.13
N ARG A 202 33.83 12.14 -7.43
CA ARG A 202 34.08 10.83 -8.06
C ARG A 202 32.80 10.17 -8.55
N TYR A 203 32.31 10.63 -9.70
CA TYR A 203 31.19 10.05 -10.44
C TYR A 203 31.30 8.52 -10.62
N GLU A 204 32.50 8.00 -10.85
CA GLU A 204 32.74 6.55 -10.95
C GLU A 204 32.27 5.82 -9.68
N ASN A 205 32.60 6.35 -8.50
CA ASN A 205 32.21 5.75 -7.23
C ASN A 205 30.69 5.63 -7.10
N PHE A 206 29.92 6.61 -7.61
CA PHE A 206 28.46 6.56 -7.59
C PHE A 206 27.93 5.31 -8.32
N ILE A 207 28.45 5.02 -9.51
CA ILE A 207 28.02 3.86 -10.32
C ILE A 207 28.38 2.54 -9.63
N TYR A 208 29.57 2.44 -9.05
CA TYR A 208 29.98 1.26 -8.28
C TYR A 208 29.14 1.06 -7.03
N THR A 209 28.90 2.13 -6.26
CA THR A 209 28.05 2.09 -5.07
C THR A 209 26.62 1.70 -5.42
N LEU A 210 26.04 2.28 -6.48
CA LEU A 210 24.68 1.94 -6.91
C LEU A 210 24.57 0.47 -7.31
N LEU A 211 25.56 -0.07 -8.01
CA LEU A 211 25.61 -1.49 -8.39
C LEU A 211 25.71 -2.40 -7.17
N ASP A 212 26.64 -2.10 -6.25
CA ASP A 212 26.84 -2.83 -5.00
C ASP A 212 25.55 -2.86 -4.16
N ARG A 213 24.91 -1.70 -4.01
CA ARG A 213 23.62 -1.56 -3.31
C ARG A 213 22.52 -2.39 -3.97
N ALA A 214 22.43 -2.37 -5.30
CA ALA A 214 21.44 -3.15 -6.04
C ALA A 214 21.64 -4.66 -5.83
N TYR A 215 22.89 -5.15 -5.88
CA TYR A 215 23.22 -6.54 -5.57
C TYR A 215 22.98 -6.91 -4.11
N SER A 216 23.29 -6.03 -3.15
CA SER A 216 23.02 -6.30 -1.74
C SER A 216 21.53 -6.49 -1.47
N PHE A 217 20.68 -5.67 -2.10
CA PHE A 217 19.25 -5.67 -1.82
C PHE A 217 18.47 -6.83 -2.48
N ILE A 218 19.03 -7.47 -3.52
CA ILE A 218 18.34 -8.59 -4.20
C ILE A 218 18.05 -9.76 -3.25
N GLY A 219 18.95 -10.02 -2.30
CA GLY A 219 18.79 -11.07 -1.30
C GLY A 219 17.54 -10.84 -0.43
N SER A 220 17.31 -9.60 -0.03
CA SER A 220 16.15 -9.22 0.79
C SER A 220 14.84 -9.27 0.01
N ILE A 221 14.86 -8.92 -1.29
CA ILE A 221 13.69 -9.11 -2.17
C ILE A 221 13.36 -10.60 -2.29
N VAL A 222 14.35 -11.44 -2.62
CA VAL A 222 14.16 -12.89 -2.80
C VAL A 222 13.68 -13.52 -1.49
N SER A 223 14.29 -13.18 -0.35
CA SER A 223 13.86 -13.67 0.96
C SER A 223 12.42 -13.29 1.28
N SER A 224 11.99 -12.06 0.94
CA SER A 224 10.60 -11.63 1.17
C SER A 224 9.61 -12.38 0.28
N ILE A 225 10.00 -12.67 -0.96
CA ILE A 225 9.20 -13.50 -1.89
C ILE A 225 9.05 -14.92 -1.34
N THR A 226 10.15 -15.55 -0.92
CA THR A 226 10.12 -16.91 -0.36
C THR A 226 9.29 -16.96 0.92
N SER A 227 9.44 -16.00 1.82
CA SER A 227 8.60 -15.95 3.03
C SER A 227 7.10 -15.85 2.70
N LEU A 228 6.72 -15.06 1.69
CA LEU A 228 5.32 -15.00 1.25
C LEU A 228 4.82 -16.35 0.68
N GLU A 229 5.68 -17.11 -0.01
CA GLU A 229 5.34 -18.44 -0.52
C GLU A 229 5.24 -19.50 0.58
N GLU A 230 5.97 -19.33 1.68
CA GLU A 230 5.91 -20.22 2.84
C GLU A 230 4.64 -20.01 3.69
N TYR A 231 4.02 -18.83 3.60
CA TYR A 231 2.81 -18.47 4.34
C TYR A 231 1.55 -18.94 3.63
N LEU A 232 1.25 -20.23 3.75
CA LEU A 232 0.12 -20.90 3.10
C LEU A 232 -1.26 -20.32 3.47
N SER A 233 -1.38 -19.64 4.62
CA SER A 233 -2.64 -19.05 5.08
C SER A 233 -2.91 -17.67 4.45
N ILE A 234 -1.89 -17.06 3.85
CA ILE A 234 -2.03 -15.83 3.06
C ILE A 234 -2.50 -16.23 1.65
N GLU A 235 -3.76 -15.94 1.35
CA GLU A 235 -4.41 -16.36 0.11
C GLU A 235 -5.07 -15.19 -0.63
N GLY A 236 -5.49 -15.44 -1.87
CA GLY A 236 -6.21 -14.49 -2.69
C GLY A 236 -5.46 -13.18 -2.85
N MET A 237 -6.15 -12.07 -2.60
CA MET A 237 -5.57 -10.73 -2.77
C MET A 237 -4.34 -10.47 -1.89
N LEU A 238 -4.33 -10.98 -0.66
CA LEU A 238 -3.22 -10.80 0.29
C LEU A 238 -1.95 -11.52 -0.16
N TYR A 239 -2.08 -12.52 -1.02
CA TYR A 239 -0.96 -13.20 -1.66
C TYR A 239 -0.60 -12.52 -2.99
N TYR A 240 -1.56 -12.39 -3.89
CA TYR A 240 -1.32 -11.99 -5.28
C TYR A 240 -0.81 -10.56 -5.41
N LEU A 241 -1.34 -9.62 -4.63
CA LEU A 241 -0.93 -8.22 -4.73
C LEU A 241 0.50 -7.99 -4.19
N PRO A 242 0.88 -8.45 -2.99
CA PRO A 242 2.26 -8.33 -2.54
C PRO A 242 3.25 -9.12 -3.41
N LYS A 243 2.86 -10.32 -3.86
CA LYS A 243 3.68 -11.12 -4.80
C LYS A 243 3.96 -10.37 -6.09
N ALA A 244 2.91 -9.79 -6.69
CA ALA A 244 3.03 -8.98 -7.90
C ALA A 244 3.99 -7.80 -7.68
N LEU A 245 3.86 -7.05 -6.58
CA LEU A 245 4.72 -5.91 -6.30
C LEU A 245 6.17 -6.33 -6.02
N LEU A 246 6.41 -7.39 -5.25
CA LEU A 246 7.75 -7.91 -4.98
C LEU A 246 8.45 -8.37 -6.28
N LEU A 247 7.71 -9.00 -7.20
CA LEU A 247 8.24 -9.37 -8.51
C LEU A 247 8.54 -8.16 -9.39
N GLN A 248 7.72 -7.10 -9.29
CA GLN A 248 7.98 -5.85 -9.99
C GLN A 248 9.28 -5.19 -9.48
N ILE A 249 9.49 -5.18 -8.16
CA ILE A 249 10.71 -4.68 -7.50
C ILE A 249 11.91 -5.52 -7.93
N LYS A 250 11.80 -6.85 -7.91
CA LYS A 250 12.84 -7.78 -8.40
C LYS A 250 13.21 -7.48 -9.85
N HIS A 251 12.21 -7.29 -10.72
CA HIS A 251 12.40 -6.99 -12.13
C HIS A 251 13.16 -5.68 -12.35
N TYR A 252 12.76 -4.59 -11.66
CA TYR A 252 13.44 -3.31 -11.79
C TYR A 252 14.84 -3.31 -11.18
N ASN A 253 15.06 -4.00 -10.06
CA ASN A 253 16.40 -4.17 -9.50
C ASN A 253 17.33 -4.93 -10.48
N GLY A 254 16.86 -6.03 -11.07
CA GLY A 254 17.63 -6.77 -12.08
C GLY A 254 17.90 -5.94 -13.34
N THR A 255 16.91 -5.16 -13.79
CA THR A 255 17.07 -4.25 -14.93
C THR A 255 18.09 -3.15 -14.63
N LEU A 256 18.07 -2.59 -13.41
CA LEU A 256 19.02 -1.59 -12.95
C LEU A 256 20.45 -2.15 -12.96
N ILE A 257 20.67 -3.35 -12.40
CA ILE A 257 21.97 -4.04 -12.42
C ILE A 257 22.48 -4.21 -13.85
N ASN A 258 21.62 -4.67 -14.77
CA ASN A 258 21.99 -4.86 -16.17
C ASN A 258 22.38 -3.53 -16.84
N LEU A 259 21.57 -2.48 -16.68
CA LEU A 259 21.84 -1.16 -17.25
C LEU A 259 23.14 -0.55 -16.72
N ILE A 260 23.43 -0.68 -15.42
CA ILE A 260 24.68 -0.21 -14.82
C ILE A 260 25.88 -1.01 -15.36
N THR A 261 25.74 -2.32 -15.50
CA THR A 261 26.79 -3.19 -16.05
C THR A 261 27.10 -2.83 -17.51
N ILE A 262 26.07 -2.57 -18.32
CA ILE A 262 26.21 -2.07 -19.69
C ILE A 262 26.89 -0.70 -19.67
N ARG A 263 26.48 0.23 -18.80
CA ARG A 263 27.11 1.56 -18.70
C ARG A 263 28.61 1.45 -18.41
N LYS A 264 29.01 0.57 -17.48
CA LYS A 264 30.42 0.32 -17.12
C LYS A 264 31.22 -0.30 -18.26
N SER A 265 30.66 -1.30 -18.95
CA SER A 265 31.35 -1.95 -20.06
C SER A 265 31.59 -1.01 -21.23
N VAL A 266 30.66 -0.08 -21.47
CA VAL A 266 30.80 0.97 -22.48
C VAL A 266 31.86 2.00 -22.08
N ASP A 267 31.95 2.36 -20.81
CA ASP A 267 32.96 3.30 -20.28
C ASP A 267 34.39 2.76 -20.39
N ILE A 268 34.60 1.50 -19.99
CA ILE A 268 35.92 0.87 -19.91
C ILE A 268 36.48 0.54 -21.30
N ASN A 269 35.63 0.01 -22.19
CA ASN A 269 36.12 -0.63 -23.40
C ASN A 269 36.19 0.29 -24.62
N CYS A 270 35.65 1.52 -24.54
CA CYS A 270 35.48 2.32 -25.74
C CYS A 270 35.50 3.84 -25.46
N PRO A 271 36.69 4.45 -25.37
CA PRO A 271 36.83 5.91 -25.20
C PRO A 271 36.25 6.72 -26.37
N THR A 272 35.90 6.09 -27.50
CA THR A 272 35.27 6.71 -28.67
C THR A 272 33.74 6.57 -28.71
N VAL A 273 33.09 6.06 -27.64
CA VAL A 273 31.64 5.91 -27.63
C VAL A 273 30.96 7.25 -27.83
N CYS A 274 29.96 7.24 -28.72
CA CYS A 274 29.11 8.40 -28.98
C CYS A 274 28.49 8.88 -27.65
N PRO A 275 28.75 10.12 -27.21
CA PRO A 275 28.20 10.68 -25.96
C PRO A 275 26.67 10.57 -25.87
N LYS A 276 25.99 10.57 -27.03
CA LYS A 276 24.55 10.37 -27.13
C LYS A 276 24.11 9.00 -26.61
N GLN A 277 24.87 7.94 -26.87
CA GLN A 277 24.53 6.59 -26.42
C GLN A 277 24.68 6.47 -24.89
N LEU A 278 25.75 7.05 -24.33
CA LEU A 278 25.94 7.12 -22.88
C LEU A 278 24.80 7.86 -22.20
N ALA A 279 24.42 9.04 -22.71
CA ALA A 279 23.31 9.81 -22.17
C ALA A 279 21.99 9.01 -22.17
N VAL A 280 21.70 8.24 -23.22
CA VAL A 280 20.51 7.37 -23.30
C VAL A 280 20.55 6.24 -22.26
N ILE A 281 21.70 5.60 -22.07
CA ILE A 281 21.86 4.55 -21.03
C ILE A 281 21.67 5.17 -19.64
N SER A 282 22.32 6.31 -19.38
CA SER A 282 22.19 7.06 -18.13
C SER A 282 20.75 7.46 -17.84
N ILE A 283 20.01 7.99 -18.81
CA ILE A 283 18.56 8.28 -18.63
C ILE A 283 17.77 7.02 -18.33
N SER A 284 18.10 5.91 -19.00
CA SER A 284 17.43 4.63 -18.74
C SER A 284 17.69 4.15 -17.31
N ILE A 285 18.90 4.32 -16.78
CA ILE A 285 19.24 4.05 -15.37
C ILE A 285 18.39 4.93 -14.45
N ILE A 286 18.27 6.23 -14.73
CA ILE A 286 17.48 7.17 -13.91
C ILE A 286 16.01 6.79 -13.89
N VAL A 287 15.41 6.52 -15.06
CA VAL A 287 14.02 6.08 -15.18
C VAL A 287 13.80 4.76 -14.42
N CYS A 288 14.70 3.80 -14.61
CA CYS A 288 14.65 2.51 -13.93
C CYS A 288 14.75 2.67 -12.40
N LEU A 289 15.66 3.50 -11.93
CA LEU A 289 15.86 3.78 -10.51
C LEU A 289 14.63 4.47 -9.89
N ARG A 290 14.07 5.49 -10.55
CA ARG A 290 12.83 6.14 -10.11
C ARG A 290 11.66 5.17 -10.00
N ASN A 291 11.48 4.33 -11.01
CA ASN A 291 10.45 3.29 -10.99
C ASN A 291 10.68 2.30 -9.85
N TYR A 292 11.92 1.82 -9.70
CA TYR A 292 12.31 0.92 -8.62
C TYR A 292 11.97 1.48 -7.23
N ILE A 293 12.36 2.73 -6.95
CA ILE A 293 12.03 3.44 -5.70
C ILE A 293 10.51 3.53 -5.51
N ARG A 294 9.79 3.94 -6.57
CA ARG A 294 8.33 4.04 -6.54
C ARG A 294 7.71 2.71 -6.10
N PHE A 295 8.13 1.57 -6.66
CA PHE A 295 7.57 0.27 -6.29
C PHE A 295 7.90 -0.17 -4.87
N VAL A 296 9.11 0.11 -4.39
CA VAL A 296 9.45 -0.17 -2.98
C VAL A 296 8.53 0.63 -2.07
N PHE A 297 8.28 1.90 -2.36
CA PHE A 297 7.34 2.70 -1.58
C PHE A 297 5.88 2.28 -1.78
N SER A 298 5.50 1.77 -2.96
CA SER A 298 4.18 1.17 -3.16
C SER A 298 3.93 -0.03 -2.26
N LEU A 299 4.95 -0.76 -1.78
CA LEU A 299 4.72 -1.75 -0.71
C LEU A 299 4.19 -1.09 0.56
N LYS A 300 4.75 0.06 0.93
CA LYS A 300 4.27 0.82 2.10
C LYS A 300 2.88 1.39 1.86
N GLU A 301 2.65 1.99 0.70
CA GLU A 301 1.40 2.70 0.42
C GLU A 301 0.23 1.78 0.07
N ILE A 302 0.51 0.61 -0.50
CA ILE A 302 -0.52 -0.32 -0.99
C ILE A 302 -0.56 -1.54 -0.08
N VAL A 303 0.54 -2.30 0.03
CA VAL A 303 0.54 -3.59 0.73
C VAL A 303 0.27 -3.43 2.21
N MET A 304 0.86 -2.43 2.88
CA MET A 304 0.62 -2.25 4.32
C MET A 304 -0.83 -1.93 4.66
N LEU A 305 -1.58 -1.29 3.75
CA LEU A 305 -3.01 -1.05 3.96
C LEU A 305 -3.79 -2.37 4.06
N PHE A 306 -3.37 -3.40 3.32
CA PHE A 306 -4.01 -4.72 3.33
C PHE A 306 -3.48 -5.63 4.44
N LEU A 307 -2.22 -5.44 4.86
CA LEU A 307 -1.63 -6.15 5.99
C LEU A 307 -1.96 -5.49 7.34
N ASP A 308 -2.87 -4.53 7.35
CA ASP A 308 -3.30 -3.91 8.59
C ASP A 308 -4.08 -4.87 9.46
N TYR A 309 -3.77 -4.88 10.76
CA TYR A 309 -4.41 -5.77 11.72
C TYR A 309 -5.92 -5.53 11.77
N SER A 310 -6.34 -4.29 11.53
CA SER A 310 -7.75 -3.92 11.48
C SER A 310 -8.52 -4.64 10.38
N ASN A 311 -7.86 -5.26 9.38
CA ASN A 311 -8.52 -6.06 8.34
C ASN A 311 -8.76 -7.53 8.73
N PHE A 312 -8.15 -7.99 9.82
CA PHE A 312 -8.17 -9.41 10.22
C PHE A 312 -8.85 -9.65 11.56
N VAL A 313 -8.93 -8.60 12.39
CA VAL A 313 -9.48 -8.67 13.74
C VAL A 313 -10.63 -7.68 13.84
N SER A 314 -11.81 -8.20 14.13
CA SER A 314 -12.98 -7.38 14.36
C SER A 314 -12.86 -6.64 15.70
N LEU A 315 -13.58 -5.53 15.85
CA LEU A 315 -13.66 -4.83 17.13
C LEU A 315 -14.19 -5.71 18.26
N GLU A 316 -15.07 -6.65 17.93
CA GLU A 316 -15.61 -7.63 18.88
C GLU A 316 -14.49 -8.55 19.41
N ASP A 317 -13.65 -9.07 18.52
CA ASP A 317 -12.52 -9.93 18.90
C ASP A 317 -11.48 -9.19 19.74
N ILE A 318 -11.22 -7.91 19.40
CA ILE A 318 -10.33 -7.03 20.20
C ILE A 318 -10.88 -6.87 21.62
N MET A 319 -12.18 -6.60 21.73
CA MET A 319 -12.85 -6.45 23.02
C MET A 319 -12.73 -7.72 23.86
N VAL A 320 -12.96 -8.90 23.27
CA VAL A 320 -12.80 -10.20 23.94
C VAL A 320 -11.34 -10.41 24.39
N ALA A 321 -10.36 -10.08 23.55
CA ALA A 321 -8.95 -10.20 23.93
C ALA A 321 -8.59 -9.28 25.12
N PHE A 322 -9.11 -8.06 25.14
CA PHE A 322 -8.95 -7.15 26.27
C PHE A 322 -9.61 -7.68 27.54
N GLU A 323 -10.80 -8.28 27.46
CA GLU A 323 -11.46 -8.88 28.63
C GLU A 323 -10.65 -10.02 29.25
N GLN A 324 -10.05 -10.86 28.41
CA GLN A 324 -9.17 -11.94 28.84
C GLN A 324 -7.92 -11.40 29.54
N LEU A 325 -7.30 -10.34 29.01
CA LEU A 325 -6.14 -9.71 29.63
C LEU A 325 -6.47 -8.99 30.93
N VAL A 326 -7.61 -8.30 31.00
CA VAL A 326 -8.09 -7.65 32.23
C VAL A 326 -8.30 -8.67 33.34
N SER A 327 -8.75 -9.88 32.98
CA SER A 327 -8.94 -11.01 33.89
C SER A 327 -7.64 -11.64 34.38
N ASN A 328 -6.49 -11.34 33.73
CA ASN A 328 -5.20 -11.85 34.16
C ASN A 328 -4.74 -11.14 35.45
N PRO A 329 -4.55 -11.88 36.57
CA PRO A 329 -4.16 -11.28 37.85
C PRO A 329 -2.74 -10.69 37.81
N ARG A 330 -1.88 -11.14 36.89
CA ARG A 330 -0.49 -10.69 36.74
C ARG A 330 -0.35 -9.39 35.96
N LEU A 331 -1.41 -8.93 35.28
CA LEU A 331 -1.37 -7.69 34.53
C LEU A 331 -1.30 -6.51 35.50
N GLU A 332 -0.36 -5.58 35.27
CA GLU A 332 -0.23 -4.38 36.08
C GLU A 332 -1.52 -3.55 36.05
N GLU A 333 -1.89 -2.97 37.19
CA GLU A 333 -3.17 -2.24 37.34
C GLU A 333 -3.31 -1.08 36.34
N LYS A 334 -2.19 -0.43 35.97
CA LYS A 334 -2.16 0.62 34.95
C LYS A 334 -2.69 0.11 33.61
N TYR A 335 -2.19 -1.01 33.10
CA TYR A 335 -2.65 -1.58 31.83
C TYR A 335 -4.08 -2.12 31.93
N ARG A 336 -4.44 -2.69 33.08
CA ARG A 336 -5.81 -3.14 33.34
C ARG A 336 -6.82 -1.99 33.20
N LEU A 337 -6.51 -0.80 33.73
CA LEU A 337 -7.35 0.39 33.59
C LEU A 337 -7.45 0.90 32.14
N ILE A 338 -6.36 0.81 31.38
CA ILE A 338 -6.33 1.16 29.95
C ILE A 338 -7.24 0.23 29.16
N TYR A 339 -7.08 -1.10 29.31
CA TYR A 339 -7.91 -2.07 28.57
C TYR A 339 -9.38 -2.01 28.96
N LYS A 340 -9.71 -1.82 30.25
CA LYS A 340 -11.10 -1.57 30.66
C LYS A 340 -11.69 -0.33 29.99
N THR A 341 -10.88 0.72 29.84
CA THR A 341 -11.32 1.94 29.15
C THR A 341 -11.57 1.68 27.68
N GLU A 342 -10.68 0.94 27.02
CA GLU A 342 -10.87 0.59 25.60
C GLU A 342 -12.08 -0.32 25.38
N ILE A 343 -12.33 -1.31 26.25
CA ILE A 343 -13.55 -2.14 26.19
C ILE A 343 -14.81 -1.25 26.21
N VAL A 344 -14.83 -0.23 27.08
CA VAL A 344 -15.97 0.71 27.16
C VAL A 344 -16.07 1.58 25.91
N ASN A 345 -14.95 2.05 25.37
CA ASN A 345 -14.92 2.84 24.13
C ASN A 345 -15.43 2.03 22.94
N ILE A 346 -14.90 0.81 22.76
CA ILE A 346 -15.30 -0.13 21.71
C ILE A 346 -16.77 -0.47 21.85
N SER A 347 -17.23 -0.91 23.03
CA SER A 347 -18.65 -1.24 23.28
C SER A 347 -19.58 -0.06 22.96
N SER A 348 -19.20 1.16 23.34
CA SER A 348 -20.00 2.34 23.01
C SER A 348 -20.07 2.60 21.51
N PHE A 349 -18.95 2.47 20.80
CA PHE A 349 -18.91 2.66 19.35
C PHE A 349 -19.72 1.57 18.64
N LEU A 350 -19.55 0.31 19.03
CA LEU A 350 -20.30 -0.81 18.47
C LEU A 350 -21.79 -0.63 18.64
N ARG A 351 -22.25 -0.14 19.80
CA ARG A 351 -23.67 0.13 20.05
C ARG A 351 -24.26 1.16 19.09
N GLU A 352 -23.54 2.25 18.84
CA GLU A 352 -23.92 3.29 17.89
C GLU A 352 -23.92 2.72 16.47
N ASN A 353 -22.82 2.09 16.07
CA ASN A 353 -22.63 1.58 14.72
C ASN A 353 -23.59 0.43 14.36
N TYR A 354 -23.86 -0.49 15.29
CA TYR A 354 -24.82 -1.57 15.10
C TYR A 354 -26.23 -1.05 14.87
N SER A 355 -26.63 -0.01 15.61
CA SER A 355 -27.94 0.62 15.43
C SER A 355 -28.08 1.17 14.01
N ASP A 356 -27.06 1.88 13.54
CA ASP A 356 -27.01 2.44 12.18
C ASP A 356 -26.99 1.34 11.10
N LEU A 357 -26.22 0.27 11.32
CA LEU A 357 -26.14 -0.88 10.41
C LEU A 357 -27.48 -1.59 10.27
N VAL A 358 -28.18 -1.82 11.38
CA VAL A 358 -29.53 -2.41 11.37
C VAL A 358 -30.49 -1.55 10.54
N ILE A 359 -30.49 -0.23 10.74
CA ILE A 359 -31.33 0.70 9.97
C ILE A 359 -31.00 0.60 8.47
N LYS A 360 -29.73 0.67 8.10
CA LYS A 360 -29.29 0.59 6.69
C LYS A 360 -29.66 -0.74 6.05
N LYS A 361 -29.46 -1.87 6.75
CA LYS A 361 -29.80 -3.20 6.23
C LYS A 361 -31.31 -3.38 6.09
N ARG A 362 -32.13 -2.87 7.01
CA ARG A 362 -33.60 -2.86 6.89
C ARG A 362 -34.05 -2.04 5.67
N MET A 363 -33.52 -0.83 5.48
CA MET A 363 -33.80 -0.02 4.28
C MET A 363 -33.43 -0.75 2.97
N LYS A 364 -32.33 -1.50 2.97
CA LYS A 364 -31.89 -2.30 1.81
C LYS A 364 -32.82 -3.48 1.54
N ILE A 365 -33.33 -4.13 2.58
CA ILE A 365 -34.38 -5.16 2.47
C ILE A 365 -35.63 -4.55 1.86
N ASP A 366 -36.12 -3.43 2.38
CA ASP A 366 -37.31 -2.74 1.88
C ASP A 366 -37.16 -2.39 0.39
N TYR A 367 -35.99 -1.90 -0.01
CA TYR A 367 -35.67 -1.64 -1.42
C TYR A 367 -35.73 -2.89 -2.29
N PHE A 368 -35.15 -4.00 -1.84
CA PHE A 368 -35.16 -5.26 -2.58
C PHE A 368 -36.56 -5.85 -2.71
N ILE A 369 -37.36 -5.80 -1.66
CA ILE A 369 -38.76 -6.24 -1.67
C ILE A 369 -39.55 -5.36 -2.65
N GLY A 370 -39.40 -4.04 -2.57
CA GLY A 370 -40.07 -3.10 -3.48
C GLY A 370 -39.70 -3.30 -4.95
N LYS A 371 -38.51 -3.81 -5.26
CA LYS A 371 -38.08 -4.11 -6.64
C LYS A 371 -38.69 -5.38 -7.22
N LEU A 372 -39.14 -6.31 -6.40
CA LEU A 372 -39.71 -7.57 -6.87
C LEU A 372 -41.16 -7.40 -7.38
N ASN A 373 -41.87 -6.33 -6.99
CA ASN A 373 -43.30 -6.13 -7.30
C ASN A 373 -44.17 -7.34 -6.91
N VAL A 374 -43.77 -8.08 -5.88
CA VAL A 374 -44.47 -9.27 -5.37
C VAL A 374 -45.40 -8.83 -4.24
N SER A 375 -46.59 -9.44 -4.13
CA SER A 375 -47.51 -9.14 -3.02
C SER A 375 -46.90 -9.55 -1.67
N ASN A 376 -47.31 -8.91 -0.58
CA ASN A 376 -46.79 -9.25 0.76
C ASN A 376 -47.02 -10.73 1.12
N GLU A 377 -48.15 -11.30 0.72
CA GLU A 377 -48.50 -12.70 0.96
C GLU A 377 -47.58 -13.66 0.21
N GLU A 378 -47.30 -13.39 -1.07
CA GLU A 378 -46.33 -14.15 -1.86
C GLU A 378 -44.91 -13.99 -1.30
N MET A 379 -44.54 -12.80 -0.83
CA MET A 379 -43.24 -12.56 -0.22
C MET A 379 -43.07 -13.34 1.10
N GLU A 380 -44.07 -13.34 1.97
CA GLU A 380 -44.06 -14.16 3.20
C GLU A 380 -43.99 -15.66 2.88
N SER A 381 -44.72 -16.11 1.86
CA SER A 381 -44.61 -17.46 1.33
C SER A 381 -43.17 -17.79 0.92
N PHE A 382 -42.51 -16.91 0.16
CA PHE A 382 -41.11 -17.10 -0.27
C PHE A 382 -40.11 -17.05 0.90
N LEU A 383 -40.37 -16.20 1.89
CA LEU A 383 -39.51 -16.07 3.06
C LEU A 383 -39.58 -17.30 3.96
N THR A 384 -40.75 -17.92 4.08
CA THR A 384 -40.97 -19.13 4.86
C THR A 384 -40.62 -20.43 4.13
N THR A 385 -40.54 -20.43 2.79
CA THR A 385 -40.17 -21.65 2.04
C THR A 385 -38.73 -22.07 2.30
N THR A 386 -38.51 -23.39 2.45
CA THR A 386 -37.18 -23.96 2.60
C THR A 386 -36.37 -23.85 1.30
N LYS A 387 -35.04 -23.96 1.39
CA LYS A 387 -34.15 -23.91 0.22
C LYS A 387 -34.52 -24.97 -0.84
N ASP A 388 -34.92 -26.16 -0.39
CA ASP A 388 -35.19 -27.30 -1.27
C ASP A 388 -36.46 -27.13 -2.12
N ASP A 389 -37.40 -26.30 -1.66
CA ASP A 389 -38.65 -26.00 -2.37
C ASP A 389 -38.49 -24.86 -3.38
N LEU A 390 -37.57 -23.92 -3.12
CA LEU A 390 -37.26 -22.81 -4.02
C LEU A 390 -36.63 -23.27 -5.33
N ASP A 391 -35.84 -24.35 -5.31
CA ASP A 391 -35.21 -24.89 -6.52
C ASP A 391 -36.20 -25.61 -7.45
N LYS A 392 -37.30 -26.16 -6.91
CA LYS A 392 -38.34 -26.83 -7.70
C LYS A 392 -39.31 -25.89 -8.40
N ASN A 393 -39.34 -24.62 -8.00
CA ASN A 393 -40.28 -23.65 -8.55
C ASN A 393 -39.66 -22.96 -9.78
N ASP A 394 -39.87 -23.55 -10.96
CA ASP A 394 -39.39 -23.04 -12.26
C ASP A 394 -40.01 -21.68 -12.65
N LEU A 395 -41.08 -21.28 -11.98
CA LEU A 395 -41.80 -20.03 -12.22
C LEU A 395 -41.06 -18.78 -11.72
N ILE A 396 -40.14 -18.91 -10.76
CA ILE A 396 -39.43 -17.75 -10.21
C ILE A 396 -38.16 -17.52 -11.01
N SER A 397 -38.02 -16.35 -11.62
CA SER A 397 -36.79 -15.97 -12.33
C SER A 397 -35.56 -16.13 -11.44
N PHE A 398 -34.44 -16.58 -12.02
CA PHE A 398 -33.15 -16.71 -11.31
C PHE A 398 -32.78 -15.43 -10.53
N PHE A 399 -33.11 -14.27 -11.09
CA PHE A 399 -32.91 -12.97 -10.45
C PHE A 399 -33.74 -12.82 -9.16
N ALA A 400 -35.02 -13.16 -9.18
CA ALA A 400 -35.88 -13.10 -8.00
C ALA A 400 -35.42 -14.09 -6.91
N LYS A 401 -34.99 -15.31 -7.27
CA LYS A 401 -34.39 -16.26 -6.32
C LYS A 401 -33.13 -15.67 -5.66
N SER A 402 -32.27 -15.01 -6.44
CA SER A 402 -31.07 -14.36 -5.90
C SER A 402 -31.41 -13.22 -4.93
N ILE A 403 -32.42 -12.40 -5.25
CA ILE A 403 -32.86 -11.32 -4.36
C ILE A 403 -33.45 -11.88 -3.06
N ILE A 404 -34.37 -12.85 -3.14
CA ILE A 404 -34.99 -13.47 -1.96
C ILE A 404 -33.92 -14.05 -1.03
N LYS A 405 -32.92 -14.73 -1.60
CA LYS A 405 -31.78 -15.24 -0.84
C LYS A 405 -31.02 -14.10 -0.13
N SER A 406 -30.68 -13.03 -0.85
CA SER A 406 -30.01 -11.87 -0.25
C SER A 406 -30.82 -11.21 0.87
N VAL A 407 -32.16 -11.14 0.74
CA VAL A 407 -33.04 -10.63 1.80
C VAL A 407 -32.99 -11.52 3.04
N LYS A 408 -33.11 -12.86 2.87
CA LYS A 408 -32.99 -13.81 3.99
C LYS A 408 -31.64 -13.69 4.70
N ASP A 409 -30.56 -13.61 3.93
CA ASP A 409 -29.21 -13.47 4.47
C ASP A 409 -29.08 -12.18 5.30
N LEU A 410 -29.63 -11.05 4.81
CA LEU A 410 -29.64 -9.77 5.54
C LEU A 410 -30.50 -9.81 6.81
N MET A 411 -31.66 -10.47 6.79
CA MET A 411 -32.53 -10.60 7.98
C MET A 411 -31.83 -11.40 9.08
N CYS A 412 -31.23 -12.53 8.73
CA CYS A 412 -30.46 -13.35 9.67
C CYS A 412 -29.25 -12.59 10.24
N GLU A 413 -28.60 -11.76 9.42
CA GLU A 413 -27.51 -10.90 9.88
C GLU A 413 -28.00 -9.82 10.86
N ILE A 414 -29.15 -9.19 10.60
CA ILE A 414 -29.78 -8.23 11.53
C ILE A 414 -30.07 -8.88 12.88
N GLU A 415 -30.66 -10.08 12.91
CA GLU A 415 -30.94 -10.80 14.16
C GLU A 415 -29.66 -11.05 14.97
N LYS A 416 -28.55 -11.40 14.29
CA LYS A 416 -27.24 -11.56 14.94
C LYS A 416 -26.72 -10.25 15.51
N ILE A 417 -26.81 -9.15 14.75
CA ILE A 417 -26.40 -7.81 15.22
C ILE A 417 -27.20 -7.41 16.45
N GLU A 418 -28.52 -7.58 16.43
CA GLU A 418 -29.41 -7.24 17.54
C GLU A 418 -29.10 -8.10 18.78
N SER A 419 -28.86 -9.39 18.60
CA SER A 419 -28.40 -10.28 19.69
C SER A 419 -27.04 -9.84 20.26
N SER A 420 -26.08 -9.47 19.40
CA SER A 420 -24.79 -8.95 19.86
C SER A 420 -24.95 -7.62 20.61
N LEU A 421 -25.82 -6.74 20.15
CA LEU A 421 -26.12 -5.45 20.78
C LEU A 421 -26.67 -5.62 22.21
N GLU A 422 -27.52 -6.62 22.44
CA GLU A 422 -28.04 -6.95 23.78
C GLU A 422 -26.95 -7.46 24.73
N ASN A 423 -25.96 -8.18 24.18
CA ASN A 423 -24.86 -8.76 24.94
C ASN A 423 -23.69 -7.79 25.20
N LEU A 424 -23.66 -6.62 24.54
CA LEU A 424 -22.60 -5.63 24.76
C LEU A 424 -22.58 -5.10 26.21
N PRO A 425 -21.40 -4.91 26.81
CA PRO A 425 -21.27 -4.34 28.16
C PRO A 425 -22.09 -3.06 28.31
N LYS A 426 -22.90 -2.97 29.37
CA LYS A 426 -23.68 -1.76 29.67
C LYS A 426 -22.73 -0.64 30.04
N VAL A 427 -22.61 0.35 29.16
CA VAL A 427 -21.81 1.54 29.42
C VAL A 427 -22.58 2.44 30.39
N ASP A 428 -22.06 2.58 31.60
CA ASP A 428 -22.56 3.60 32.52
C ASP A 428 -22.14 4.99 32.01
N LEU A 429 -23.08 5.66 31.34
CA LEU A 429 -22.90 7.01 30.80
C LEU A 429 -22.43 8.02 31.87
N SER A 430 -22.70 7.76 33.15
CA SER A 430 -22.24 8.62 34.24
C SER A 430 -20.71 8.63 34.37
N GLN A 431 -20.03 7.52 34.08
CA GLN A 431 -18.57 7.43 34.06
C GLN A 431 -17.96 8.17 32.87
N ARG A 432 -18.65 8.19 31.73
CA ARG A 432 -18.16 8.92 30.54
C ARG A 432 -18.26 10.43 30.76
N LEU A 433 -19.37 10.90 31.34
CA LEU A 433 -19.56 12.30 31.69
C LEU A 433 -18.58 12.79 32.76
N SER A 434 -18.25 11.97 33.75
CA SER A 434 -17.25 12.34 34.77
C SER A 434 -15.84 12.47 34.18
N ARG A 435 -15.47 11.62 33.21
CA ARG A 435 -14.19 11.73 32.48
C ARG A 435 -14.09 12.96 31.60
N ILE A 436 -15.16 13.30 30.86
CA ILE A 436 -15.20 14.54 30.06
C ILE A 436 -15.01 15.75 30.97
N LYS A 437 -15.62 15.76 32.16
CA LYS A 437 -15.41 16.82 33.16
C LYS A 437 -13.97 16.90 33.64
N ILE A 438 -13.31 15.76 33.90
CA ILE A 438 -11.90 15.72 34.32
C ILE A 438 -11.00 16.26 33.20
N ILE A 439 -11.15 15.77 31.97
CA ILE A 439 -10.33 16.24 30.82
C ILE A 439 -10.57 17.72 30.57
N SER A 440 -11.83 18.17 30.58
CA SER A 440 -12.19 19.58 30.46
C SER A 440 -11.55 20.43 31.57
N SER A 441 -11.47 19.91 32.81
CA SER A 441 -10.81 20.60 33.92
C SER A 441 -9.30 20.70 33.77
N VAL A 442 -8.64 19.65 33.25
CA VAL A 442 -7.19 19.63 32.97
C VAL A 442 -6.84 20.58 31.83
N ILE A 443 -7.62 20.56 30.75
CA ILE A 443 -7.45 21.50 29.64
C ILE A 443 -7.64 22.93 30.16
N SER A 444 -8.70 23.17 30.94
CA SER A 444 -8.98 24.49 31.52
C SER A 444 -7.88 24.98 32.46
N SER A 445 -7.21 24.09 33.21
CA SER A 445 -6.10 24.48 34.09
C SER A 445 -4.83 24.78 33.33
N MET A 446 -4.56 24.08 32.21
CA MET A 446 -3.42 24.38 31.32
C MET A 446 -3.56 25.72 30.59
N PHE A 447 -4.80 26.16 30.32
CA PHE A 447 -5.04 27.46 29.68
C PHE A 447 -5.12 28.64 30.66
N LYS A 448 -5.29 28.39 31.97
CA LYS A 448 -5.30 29.45 33.00
C LYS A 448 -3.91 29.86 33.50
N THR A 449 -2.87 29.11 33.13
CA THR A 449 -1.47 29.36 33.53
C THR A 449 -0.64 30.09 32.47
N LYS A 450 -1.30 30.66 31.47
CA LYS A 450 -0.75 31.70 30.58
C LYS A 450 -1.48 33.00 30.85
#